data_AF-A0A848ZDL4-F1
#
_entry.id   AF-A0A848ZDL4-F1
#
_cell.length_a   1.000
_cell.length_b   1.000
_cell.length_c   1.000
_cell.angle_alpha   90.00
_cell.angle_beta   90.00
_cell.angle_gamma   90.00
#
_symmetry.space_group_name_H-M   'P 1'
#
loop_
_entity.id
_entity.type
_entity.pdbx_description
1 polymer ?
#
loop_
_entity_poly.entity_id
_entity_poly.type
_entity_poly.pdbx_seq_one_letter_code
_entity_poly.pdbx_strand_id
1 'polypeptide(L)'
;MTTSDATEKKPLWLLIEENFLELSSQDLSEENREPTIQRIAGELDNTGYNVSRHGGHMIQLRGAIDERCKVGRPLMKDFNDAIAALTLEDVADPILATAKLVRDLGEAWPKLQGSERKADVLRIVEKTKLDLLITKAKGLPGDESIRLLIEEEVASEVITNALGITGEKLEQVNAEVEKERAERARVETLLEAVEGKSNEEKVKHLFANNVSEKLIIEMAEVDQGAVDGVKKAIEAELKEKQRLEEEAAARKKEEAAGPPLEEIPPDQMLEYIEAIREILEFSDKEKDIRVMCEQSAIPTSLVDIAVSEPEKLDELEKEAEG
;
A
#
# COMPACT_ATOMS: atom_id res chain seq x y z
N MET A 1 -1.73 16.03 10.81
CA MET A 1 -2.61 17.03 11.46
C MET A 1 -2.92 16.59 12.89
N THR A 2 -2.49 17.36 13.89
CA THR A 2 -2.35 16.91 15.28
C THR A 2 -2.91 17.89 16.31
N THR A 3 -4.16 18.34 16.20
CA THR A 3 -4.78 19.04 17.34
C THR A 3 -6.20 18.54 17.61
N SER A 4 -6.31 17.70 18.64
CA SER A 4 -7.47 17.76 19.53
C SER A 4 -7.39 19.10 20.29
N ASP A 5 -7.76 20.20 19.62
CA ASP A 5 -7.85 21.55 20.19
C ASP A 5 -9.04 21.67 21.17
N ALA A 6 -9.15 20.73 22.11
CA ALA A 6 -10.13 20.80 23.18
C ALA A 6 -9.71 21.76 24.31
N THR A 7 -8.48 22.29 24.29
CA THR A 7 -7.88 23.02 25.42
C THR A 7 -7.55 24.49 25.16
N GLU A 8 -7.61 25.00 23.93
CA GLU A 8 -7.34 26.42 23.69
C GLU A 8 -8.60 27.29 23.84
N LYS A 9 -8.48 28.30 24.71
CA LYS A 9 -9.52 29.31 24.92
C LYS A 9 -9.79 30.05 23.62
N LYS A 10 -11.03 30.00 23.15
CA LYS A 10 -11.46 30.71 21.93
C LYS A 10 -11.09 32.18 21.99
N PRO A 11 -10.45 32.74 20.95
CA PRO A 11 -9.99 34.13 20.96
C PRO A 11 -11.16 35.10 21.10
N LEU A 12 -10.93 36.18 21.85
CA LEU A 12 -11.97 37.16 22.18
C LEU A 12 -12.64 37.77 20.95
N TRP A 13 -11.90 38.00 19.86
CA TRP A 13 -12.49 38.58 18.65
C TRP A 13 -13.52 37.65 17.99
N LEU A 14 -13.32 36.32 18.01
CA LEU A 14 -14.33 35.38 17.51
C LEU A 14 -15.57 35.41 18.38
N LEU A 15 -15.41 35.42 19.71
CA LEU A 15 -16.54 35.50 20.65
C LEU A 15 -17.36 36.78 20.45
N ILE A 16 -16.70 37.90 20.22
CA ILE A 16 -17.36 39.18 19.90
C ILE A 16 -18.19 39.05 18.61
N GLU A 17 -17.60 38.54 17.54
CA GLU A 17 -18.25 38.45 16.22
C GLU A 17 -19.38 37.41 16.19
N GLU A 18 -19.33 36.38 17.04
CA GLU A 18 -20.44 35.42 17.19
C GLU A 18 -21.65 36.04 17.87
N ASN A 19 -21.45 36.82 18.94
CA ASN A 19 -22.53 37.57 19.58
C ASN A 19 -23.16 38.58 18.60
N PHE A 20 -22.42 39.02 17.58
CA PHE A 20 -22.94 39.91 16.56
C PHE A 20 -23.91 39.23 15.60
N LEU A 21 -23.79 37.92 15.33
CA LEU A 21 -24.69 37.25 14.39
C LEU A 21 -26.17 37.38 14.77
N GLU A 22 -26.47 37.48 16.06
CA GLU A 22 -27.83 37.54 16.59
C GLU A 22 -28.40 38.98 16.66
N LEU A 23 -27.58 40.03 16.50
CA LEU A 23 -28.07 41.40 16.62
C LEU A 23 -28.86 41.82 15.37
N SER A 24 -29.98 42.48 15.61
CA SER A 24 -30.79 43.14 14.60
C SER A 24 -30.28 44.56 14.28
N SER A 25 -30.83 45.18 13.24
CA SER A 25 -30.55 46.59 12.93
C SER A 25 -31.03 47.54 14.03
N GLN A 26 -32.07 47.16 14.80
CA GLN A 26 -32.60 47.97 15.90
C GLN A 26 -31.63 48.03 17.09
N ASP A 27 -30.92 46.93 17.36
CA ASP A 27 -29.90 46.84 18.41
C ASP A 27 -28.68 47.73 18.13
N LEU A 28 -28.49 48.09 16.86
CA LEU A 28 -27.37 48.89 16.35
C LEU A 28 -27.75 50.37 16.09
N SER A 29 -29.01 50.75 16.36
CA SER A 29 -29.44 52.15 16.30
C SER A 29 -28.69 53.02 17.33
N GLU A 30 -28.56 54.32 17.05
CA GLU A 30 -27.78 55.24 17.91
C GLU A 30 -28.19 55.19 19.39
N GLU A 31 -29.49 55.07 19.66
CA GLU A 31 -30.04 55.01 21.03
C GLU A 31 -29.76 53.68 21.74
N ASN A 32 -29.72 52.57 21.00
CA ASN A 32 -29.55 51.23 21.57
C ASN A 32 -28.10 50.74 21.55
N ARG A 33 -27.21 51.44 20.85
CA ARG A 33 -25.85 50.97 20.58
C ARG A 33 -25.01 50.75 21.84
N GLU A 34 -24.90 51.74 22.71
CA GLU A 34 -24.14 51.60 23.97
C GLU A 34 -24.80 50.61 24.95
N PRO A 35 -26.13 50.60 25.15
CA PRO A 35 -26.80 49.52 25.89
C PRO A 35 -26.47 48.12 25.36
N THR A 36 -26.46 47.94 24.04
CA THR A 36 -26.06 46.67 23.39
C THR A 36 -24.60 46.31 23.66
N ILE A 37 -23.68 47.28 23.56
CA ILE A 37 -22.26 47.08 23.90
C ILE A 37 -22.10 46.60 25.35
N GLN A 38 -22.77 47.25 26.30
CA GLN A 38 -22.68 46.90 27.72
C GLN A 38 -23.27 45.52 28.01
N ARG A 39 -24.39 45.18 27.36
CA ARG A 39 -24.99 43.84 27.46
C ARG A 39 -24.02 42.77 26.99
N ILE A 40 -23.45 42.91 25.78
CA ILE A 40 -22.50 41.94 25.21
C ILE A 40 -21.22 41.86 26.06
N ALA A 41 -20.73 42.99 26.58
CA ALA A 41 -19.58 42.98 27.49
C ALA A 41 -19.85 42.16 28.75
N GLY A 42 -21.05 42.29 29.34
CA GLY A 42 -21.48 41.49 30.49
C GLY A 42 -21.65 40.01 30.17
N GLU A 43 -22.16 39.66 28.98
CA GLU A 43 -22.23 38.27 28.51
C GLU A 43 -20.83 37.65 28.37
N LEU A 44 -19.89 38.42 27.79
CA LEU A 44 -18.50 38.00 27.59
C LEU A 44 -17.68 37.93 28.87
N ASP A 45 -18.08 38.55 29.98
CA ASP A 45 -17.37 38.43 31.26
C ASP A 45 -17.30 36.97 31.74
N ASN A 46 -18.35 36.18 31.47
CA ASN A 46 -18.43 34.77 31.86
C ASN A 46 -17.42 33.87 31.13
N THR A 47 -16.80 34.37 30.06
CA THR A 47 -15.75 33.65 29.31
C THR A 47 -14.36 33.83 29.94
N GLY A 48 -14.25 34.56 31.05
CA GLY A 48 -12.99 34.87 31.73
C GLY A 48 -12.14 35.92 31.03
N TYR A 49 -12.65 36.59 29.98
CA TYR A 49 -12.00 37.77 29.40
C TYR A 49 -12.30 39.05 30.20
N ASN A 50 -13.30 39.06 31.08
CA ASN A 50 -13.70 40.21 31.91
C ASN A 50 -13.80 41.50 31.07
N VAL A 51 -14.48 41.41 29.92
CA VAL A 51 -14.57 42.48 28.92
C VAL A 51 -15.06 43.77 29.55
N SER A 52 -16.11 43.76 30.38
CA SER A 52 -16.66 44.97 31.01
C SER A 52 -15.68 45.67 31.97
N ARG A 53 -14.74 44.90 32.53
CA ARG A 53 -13.74 45.37 33.52
C ARG A 53 -12.37 45.62 32.92
N HIS A 54 -12.17 45.33 31.63
CA HIS A 54 -10.90 45.46 30.95
C HIS A 54 -10.98 46.46 29.79
N GLY A 55 -10.40 47.65 29.98
CA GLY A 55 -10.51 48.76 29.03
C GLY A 55 -10.08 48.42 27.60
N GLY A 56 -9.02 47.61 27.43
CA GLY A 56 -8.57 47.16 26.11
C GLY A 56 -9.59 46.25 25.40
N HIS A 57 -10.27 45.37 26.15
CA HIS A 57 -11.29 44.48 25.60
C HIS A 57 -12.56 45.25 25.24
N MET A 58 -12.94 46.25 26.05
CA MET A 58 -14.02 47.18 25.71
C MET A 58 -13.72 47.96 24.43
N ILE A 59 -12.49 48.43 24.25
CA ILE A 59 -12.09 49.13 23.02
C ILE A 59 -12.20 48.19 21.80
N GLN A 60 -11.77 46.94 21.95
CA GLN A 60 -11.90 45.94 20.90
C GLN A 60 -13.37 45.69 20.52
N LEU A 61 -14.25 45.49 21.49
CA LEU A 61 -15.69 45.29 21.30
C LEU A 61 -16.34 46.49 20.59
N ARG A 62 -16.12 47.71 21.11
CA ARG A 62 -16.68 48.94 20.51
C ARG A 62 -16.20 49.12 19.07
N GLY A 63 -14.91 48.91 18.84
CA GLY A 63 -14.32 49.00 17.51
C GLY A 63 -14.87 47.96 16.55
N ALA A 64 -15.20 46.76 17.00
CA ALA A 64 -15.81 45.71 16.17
C ALA A 64 -17.25 46.08 15.79
N ILE A 65 -18.04 46.63 16.72
CA ILE A 65 -19.38 47.16 16.41
C ILE A 65 -19.31 48.33 15.41
N ASP A 66 -18.37 49.26 15.57
CA ASP A 66 -18.16 50.37 14.61
C ASP A 66 -17.93 49.84 13.20
N GLU A 67 -17.08 48.84 13.06
CA GLU A 67 -16.73 48.22 11.79
C GLU A 67 -17.94 47.50 11.18
N ARG A 68 -18.68 46.74 11.99
CA ARG A 68 -19.94 46.12 11.57
C ARG A 68 -20.96 47.14 11.08
N CYS A 69 -21.17 48.24 11.80
CA CYS A 69 -22.11 49.28 11.40
C CYS A 69 -21.69 49.93 10.07
N LYS A 70 -20.39 50.10 9.83
CA LYS A 70 -19.87 50.65 8.56
C LYS A 70 -20.06 49.69 7.38
N VAL A 71 -19.81 48.40 7.59
CA VAL A 71 -19.93 47.38 6.53
C VAL A 71 -21.39 46.97 6.28
N GLY A 72 -22.27 47.15 7.29
CA GLY A 72 -23.71 46.90 7.20
C GLY A 72 -24.12 45.44 7.35
N ARG A 73 -23.18 44.53 7.66
CA ARG A 73 -23.41 43.10 7.89
C ARG A 73 -22.36 42.52 8.85
N PRO A 74 -22.57 41.37 9.50
CA PRO A 74 -21.59 40.79 10.44
C PRO A 74 -20.38 40.17 9.72
N LEU A 75 -19.16 40.36 10.25
CA LEU A 75 -17.94 39.70 9.75
C LEU A 75 -18.09 38.18 9.81
N MET A 76 -18.61 37.65 10.92
CA MET A 76 -18.74 36.21 11.10
C MET A 76 -19.63 35.55 10.04
N LYS A 77 -20.55 36.30 9.42
CA LYS A 77 -21.33 35.79 8.30
C LYS A 77 -20.44 35.58 7.07
N ASP A 78 -19.77 36.64 6.62
CA ASP A 78 -18.85 36.57 5.46
C ASP A 78 -17.75 35.51 5.69
N PHE A 79 -17.25 35.43 6.93
CA PHE A 79 -16.24 34.45 7.33
C PHE A 79 -16.76 33.01 7.27
N ASN A 80 -17.93 32.73 7.84
CA ASN A 80 -18.53 31.39 7.80
C ASN A 80 -18.88 30.97 6.37
N ASP A 81 -19.42 31.88 5.56
CA ASP A 81 -19.73 31.62 4.16
C ASP A 81 -18.44 31.27 3.37
N ALA A 82 -17.35 31.98 3.62
CA ALA A 82 -16.04 31.69 3.01
C ALA A 82 -15.46 30.34 3.46
N ILE A 83 -15.54 30.01 4.75
CA ILE A 83 -15.09 28.71 5.28
C ILE A 83 -15.93 27.56 4.71
N ALA A 84 -17.25 27.71 4.65
CA ALA A 84 -18.16 26.69 4.13
C ALA A 84 -17.98 26.42 2.63
N ALA A 85 -17.42 27.38 1.88
CA ALA A 85 -17.14 27.25 0.47
C ALA A 85 -15.81 26.52 0.16
N LEU A 86 -14.96 26.29 1.17
CA LEU A 86 -13.66 25.64 0.97
C LEU A 86 -13.81 24.17 0.60
N THR A 87 -13.07 23.73 -0.42
CA THR A 87 -12.91 22.31 -0.77
C THR A 87 -11.60 21.75 -0.26
N LEU A 88 -11.40 20.42 -0.37
CA LEU A 88 -10.12 19.78 -0.02
C LEU A 88 -8.96 20.31 -0.86
N GLU A 89 -9.19 20.63 -2.13
CA GLU A 89 -8.19 21.24 -3.00
C GLU A 89 -7.80 22.65 -2.53
N ASP A 90 -8.79 23.46 -2.13
CA ASP A 90 -8.53 24.83 -1.62
C ASP A 90 -7.62 24.82 -0.38
N VAL A 91 -7.81 23.83 0.51
CA VAL A 91 -7.07 23.71 1.78
C VAL A 91 -5.91 22.71 1.71
N ALA A 92 -5.51 22.27 0.52
CA ALA A 92 -4.35 21.39 0.34
C ALA A 92 -3.11 22.00 1.02
N ASP A 93 -2.92 23.32 0.83
CA ASP A 93 -2.00 24.18 1.57
C ASP A 93 -2.78 25.13 2.51
N PRO A 94 -2.91 24.80 3.81
CA PRO A 94 -3.64 25.63 4.77
C PRO A 94 -3.08 27.04 4.95
N ILE A 95 -1.77 27.23 4.76
CA ILE A 95 -1.11 28.54 4.91
C ILE A 95 -1.53 29.44 3.74
N LEU A 96 -1.47 28.91 2.52
CA LEU A 96 -1.89 29.63 1.32
C LEU A 96 -3.39 29.95 1.35
N ALA A 97 -4.21 28.97 1.74
CA ALA A 97 -5.66 29.13 1.91
C ALA A 97 -5.99 30.23 2.92
N THR A 98 -5.30 30.24 4.06
CA THR A 98 -5.43 31.28 5.09
C THR A 98 -5.06 32.66 4.56
N ALA A 99 -3.93 32.77 3.87
CA ALA A 99 -3.47 34.04 3.31
C ALA A 99 -4.47 34.60 2.29
N LYS A 100 -5.04 33.73 1.44
CA LYS A 100 -6.10 34.08 0.49
C LYS A 100 -7.35 34.56 1.22
N LEU A 101 -7.87 33.77 2.18
CA LEU A 101 -9.08 34.10 2.93
C LEU A 101 -8.94 35.43 3.68
N VAL A 102 -7.83 35.65 4.38
CA VAL A 102 -7.56 36.89 5.12
C VAL A 102 -7.42 38.09 4.19
N ARG A 103 -6.82 37.92 3.00
CA ARG A 103 -6.73 39.00 2.01
C ARG A 103 -8.12 39.36 1.48
N ASP A 104 -8.85 38.37 1.00
CA ASP A 104 -10.11 38.55 0.28
C ASP A 104 -11.20 39.12 1.22
N LEU A 105 -11.30 38.62 2.46
CA LEU A 105 -12.19 39.21 3.47
C LEU A 105 -11.65 40.50 4.07
N GLY A 106 -10.32 40.66 4.12
CA GLY A 106 -9.64 41.81 4.70
C GLY A 106 -9.90 43.13 3.99
N GLU A 107 -10.33 43.10 2.73
CA GLU A 107 -10.76 44.30 2.00
C GLU A 107 -11.98 44.97 2.65
N ALA A 108 -12.96 44.17 3.06
CA ALA A 108 -14.13 44.65 3.80
C ALA A 108 -13.87 44.75 5.31
N TRP A 109 -12.95 43.91 5.83
CA TRP A 109 -12.69 43.75 7.26
C TRP A 109 -11.19 43.93 7.60
N PRO A 110 -10.63 45.15 7.56
CA PRO A 110 -9.20 45.40 7.69
C PRO A 110 -8.56 44.80 8.95
N LYS A 111 -9.30 44.70 10.06
CA LYS A 111 -8.75 44.09 11.29
C LYS A 111 -8.42 42.61 11.15
N LEU A 112 -9.05 41.89 10.21
CA LEU A 112 -8.73 40.50 9.91
C LEU A 112 -7.28 40.32 9.41
N GLN A 113 -6.71 41.37 8.81
CA GLN A 113 -5.34 41.36 8.29
C GLN A 113 -4.27 41.43 9.40
N GLY A 114 -4.66 41.68 10.64
CA GLY A 114 -3.76 41.68 11.80
C GLY A 114 -3.12 40.31 12.04
N SER A 115 -1.86 40.30 12.48
CA SER A 115 -1.09 39.07 12.69
C SER A 115 -1.72 38.11 13.70
N GLU A 116 -2.35 38.63 14.76
CA GLU A 116 -3.03 37.82 15.78
C GLU A 116 -4.19 37.01 15.18
N ARG A 117 -5.04 37.66 14.36
CA ARG A 117 -6.18 36.98 13.73
C ARG A 117 -5.74 35.97 12.67
N LYS A 118 -4.62 36.19 11.98
CA LYS A 118 -4.09 35.24 10.98
C LYS A 118 -3.78 33.86 11.59
N ALA A 119 -3.20 33.83 12.78
CA ALA A 119 -2.92 32.57 13.47
C ALA A 119 -4.22 31.84 13.85
N ASP A 120 -5.24 32.58 14.31
CA ASP A 120 -6.55 32.01 14.62
C ASP A 120 -7.26 31.47 13.37
N VAL A 121 -7.21 32.22 12.26
CA VAL A 121 -7.79 31.78 10.98
C VAL A 121 -7.07 30.55 10.45
N LEU A 122 -5.74 30.47 10.57
CA LEU A 122 -4.98 29.28 10.18
C LEU A 122 -5.49 28.02 10.88
N ARG A 123 -5.66 28.10 12.21
CA ARG A 123 -6.18 26.97 12.98
C ARG A 123 -7.60 26.56 12.56
N ILE A 124 -8.45 27.54 12.23
CA ILE A 124 -9.79 27.27 11.72
C ILE A 124 -9.71 26.56 10.36
N VAL A 125 -8.84 27.01 9.45
CA VAL A 125 -8.64 26.39 8.13
C VAL A 125 -8.08 24.97 8.25
N GLU A 126 -7.11 24.74 9.13
CA GLU A 126 -6.57 23.40 9.42
C GLU A 126 -7.65 22.47 9.97
N LYS A 127 -8.50 22.96 10.88
CA LYS A 127 -9.65 22.22 11.38
C LYS A 127 -10.66 21.93 10.26
N THR A 128 -10.96 22.90 9.39
CA THR A 128 -11.84 22.68 8.23
C THR A 128 -11.28 21.61 7.30
N LYS A 129 -9.97 21.60 7.03
CA LYS A 129 -9.32 20.52 6.27
C LYS A 129 -9.56 19.16 6.92
N LEU A 130 -9.35 19.06 8.23
CA LEU A 130 -9.59 17.83 8.98
C LEU A 130 -11.06 17.38 8.90
N ASP A 131 -12.02 18.28 9.08
CA ASP A 131 -13.45 17.99 9.00
C ASP A 131 -13.86 17.51 7.59
N LEU A 132 -13.30 18.12 6.54
CA LEU A 132 -13.49 17.71 5.15
C LEU A 132 -12.90 16.31 4.89
N LEU A 133 -11.70 16.02 5.40
CA LEU A 133 -11.07 14.70 5.28
C LEU A 133 -11.89 13.63 6.00
N ILE A 134 -12.36 13.91 7.22
CA ILE A 134 -13.22 12.98 7.98
C ILE A 134 -14.52 12.74 7.22
N THR A 135 -15.12 13.79 6.64
CA THR A 135 -16.34 13.66 5.84
C THR A 135 -16.12 12.78 4.62
N LYS A 136 -15.00 12.98 3.91
CA LYS A 136 -14.60 12.14 2.77
C LYS A 136 -14.37 10.68 3.21
N ALA A 137 -13.63 10.47 4.30
CA ALA A 137 -13.35 9.14 4.84
C ALA A 137 -14.64 8.39 5.22
N LYS A 138 -15.61 9.06 5.86
CA LYS A 138 -16.92 8.46 6.19
C LYS A 138 -17.75 8.06 4.97
N GLY A 139 -17.47 8.63 3.80
CA GLY A 139 -18.08 8.24 2.54
C GLY A 139 -17.46 7.01 1.88
N LEU A 140 -16.29 6.55 2.35
CA LEU A 140 -15.59 5.40 1.79
C LEU A 140 -15.99 4.08 2.50
N PRO A 141 -16.05 2.96 1.78
CA PRO A 141 -16.40 1.67 2.35
C PRO A 141 -15.23 1.03 3.11
N GLY A 142 -15.53 0.36 4.22
CA GLY A 142 -14.58 -0.50 4.93
C GLY A 142 -13.29 0.20 5.35
N ASP A 143 -12.16 -0.46 5.11
CA ASP A 143 -10.84 -0.02 5.58
C ASP A 143 -10.25 1.13 4.75
N GLU A 144 -10.84 1.44 3.59
CA GLU A 144 -10.42 2.59 2.76
C GLU A 144 -10.59 3.92 3.51
N SER A 145 -11.62 4.01 4.37
CA SER A 145 -11.84 5.16 5.24
C SER A 145 -10.65 5.41 6.20
N ILE A 146 -10.09 4.33 6.76
CA ILE A 146 -8.97 4.37 7.70
C ILE A 146 -7.67 4.64 6.96
N ARG A 147 -7.47 3.95 5.82
CA ARG A 147 -6.28 4.12 4.96
C ARG A 147 -6.10 5.56 4.51
N LEU A 148 -7.16 6.21 4.02
CA LEU A 148 -7.12 7.62 3.61
C LEU A 148 -6.61 8.53 4.73
N LEU A 149 -7.09 8.35 5.96
CA LEU A 149 -6.71 9.21 7.08
C LEU A 149 -5.28 8.92 7.58
N ILE A 150 -4.80 7.68 7.46
CA ILE A 150 -3.40 7.32 7.72
C ILE A 150 -2.47 7.96 6.68
N GLU A 151 -2.86 7.93 5.41
CA GLU A 151 -2.10 8.55 4.32
C GLU A 151 -2.01 10.07 4.45
N GLU A 152 -3.08 10.72 4.92
CA GLU A 152 -3.14 12.15 5.21
C GLU A 152 -2.52 12.53 6.58
N GLU A 153 -1.82 11.59 7.23
CA GLU A 153 -1.11 11.78 8.51
C GLU A 153 -2.02 12.36 9.62
N VAL A 154 -3.26 11.88 9.69
CA VAL A 154 -4.19 12.25 10.75
C VAL A 154 -3.84 11.47 12.02
N ALA A 155 -3.83 12.16 13.17
CA ALA A 155 -3.48 11.53 14.45
C ALA A 155 -4.42 10.36 14.79
N SER A 156 -3.86 9.26 15.31
CA SER A 156 -4.60 8.03 15.63
C SER A 156 -5.82 8.26 16.52
N GLU A 157 -5.69 9.11 17.56
CA GLU A 157 -6.80 9.46 18.45
C GLU A 157 -7.95 10.18 17.72
N VAL A 158 -7.63 10.98 16.71
CA VAL A 158 -8.64 11.67 15.90
C VAL A 158 -9.35 10.66 15.01
N ILE A 159 -8.62 9.73 14.39
CA ILE A 159 -9.19 8.69 13.53
C ILE A 159 -10.16 7.79 14.33
N THR A 160 -9.74 7.28 15.49
CA THR A 160 -10.57 6.39 16.32
C THR A 160 -11.86 7.08 16.77
N ASN A 161 -11.76 8.33 17.24
CA ASN A 161 -12.91 9.12 17.67
C ASN A 161 -13.84 9.49 16.50
N ALA A 162 -13.28 9.92 15.37
CA ALA A 162 -14.05 10.40 14.23
C ALA A 162 -14.82 9.28 13.53
N LEU A 163 -14.20 8.11 13.37
CA LEU A 163 -14.79 6.94 12.73
C LEU A 163 -15.52 6.00 13.70
N GLY A 164 -15.37 6.19 15.02
CA GLY A 164 -15.98 5.34 16.03
C GLY A 164 -15.42 3.90 16.03
N ILE A 165 -14.13 3.75 15.70
CA ILE A 165 -13.45 2.45 15.61
C ILE A 165 -12.57 2.19 16.84
N THR A 166 -12.22 0.93 17.06
CA THR A 166 -11.29 0.54 18.13
C THR A 166 -9.84 0.81 17.74
N GLY A 167 -8.97 0.96 18.76
CA GLY A 167 -7.53 1.03 18.55
C GLY A 167 -6.97 -0.21 17.85
N GLU A 168 -7.46 -1.40 18.19
CA GLU A 168 -7.07 -2.67 17.55
C GLU A 168 -7.33 -2.66 16.04
N LYS A 169 -8.49 -2.14 15.61
CA LYS A 169 -8.82 -2.06 14.18
C LYS A 169 -7.90 -1.09 13.45
N LEU A 170 -7.58 0.06 14.08
CA LEU A 170 -6.64 1.03 13.52
C LEU A 170 -5.23 0.44 13.40
N GLU A 171 -4.75 -0.28 14.43
CA GLU A 171 -3.45 -0.94 14.43
C GLU A 171 -3.36 -2.01 13.33
N GLN A 172 -4.41 -2.81 13.12
CA GLN A 172 -4.46 -3.78 12.03
C GLN A 172 -4.26 -3.11 10.66
N VAL A 173 -5.06 -2.08 10.35
CA VAL A 173 -4.97 -1.40 9.06
C VAL A 173 -3.63 -0.69 8.90
N ASN A 174 -3.12 -0.09 9.98
CA ASN A 174 -1.80 0.55 9.96
C ASN A 174 -0.69 -0.47 9.66
N ALA A 175 -0.75 -1.68 10.24
CA ALA A 175 0.22 -2.73 9.93
C ALA A 175 0.14 -3.23 8.47
N GLU A 176 -1.05 -3.24 7.86
CA GLU A 176 -1.21 -3.54 6.43
C GLU A 176 -0.61 -2.43 5.55
N VAL A 177 -0.91 -1.16 5.85
CA VAL A 177 -0.35 -0.01 5.12
C VAL A 177 1.18 0.02 5.23
N GLU A 178 1.75 -0.24 6.41
CA GLU A 178 3.20 -0.28 6.59
C GLU A 178 3.85 -1.44 5.81
N LYS A 179 3.21 -2.62 5.73
CA LYS A 179 3.68 -3.71 4.86
C LYS A 179 3.66 -3.32 3.39
N GLU A 180 2.61 -2.66 2.94
CA GLU A 180 2.49 -2.18 1.55
C GLU A 180 3.55 -1.12 1.24
N ARG A 181 3.81 -0.17 2.16
CA ARG A 181 4.89 0.82 2.04
C ARG A 181 6.26 0.16 1.98
N ALA A 182 6.54 -0.80 2.85
CA ALA A 182 7.79 -1.55 2.85
C ALA A 182 7.98 -2.34 1.55
N GLU A 183 6.92 -2.95 1.02
CA GLU A 183 6.97 -3.64 -0.27
C GLU A 183 7.24 -2.67 -1.43
N ARG A 184 6.58 -1.51 -1.46
CA ARG A 184 6.85 -0.46 -2.47
C ARG A 184 8.28 0.04 -2.41
N ALA A 185 8.81 0.30 -1.21
CA ALA A 185 10.20 0.70 -1.03
C ALA A 185 11.17 -0.39 -1.50
N ARG A 186 10.86 -1.67 -1.23
CA ARG A 186 11.64 -2.79 -1.78
C ARG A 186 11.62 -2.81 -3.31
N VAL A 187 10.45 -2.60 -3.91
CA VAL A 187 10.28 -2.56 -5.38
C VAL A 187 11.03 -1.37 -5.98
N GLU A 188 11.03 -0.22 -5.34
CA GLU A 188 11.80 0.96 -5.75
C GLU A 188 13.31 0.64 -5.81
N THR A 189 13.88 0.02 -4.76
CA THR A 189 15.27 -0.44 -4.78
C THR A 189 15.56 -1.46 -5.88
N LEU A 190 14.62 -2.36 -6.17
CA LEU A 190 14.77 -3.31 -7.30
C LEU A 190 14.75 -2.60 -8.65
N LEU A 191 13.96 -1.54 -8.80
CA LEU A 191 13.88 -0.74 -10.03
C LEU A 191 15.15 0.07 -10.27
N GLU A 192 15.80 0.58 -9.22
CA GLU A 192 17.11 1.25 -9.32
C GLU A 192 18.17 0.31 -9.93
N ALA A 193 18.17 -0.98 -9.57
CA ALA A 193 19.13 -1.96 -10.10
C ALA A 193 18.94 -2.26 -11.61
N VAL A 194 17.78 -1.88 -12.17
CA VAL A 194 17.44 -2.04 -13.58
C VAL A 194 17.14 -0.70 -14.26
N GLU A 195 17.66 0.39 -13.68
CA GLU A 195 17.53 1.72 -14.26
C GLU A 195 18.16 1.75 -15.67
N GLY A 196 17.45 2.37 -16.62
CA GLY A 196 17.86 2.45 -18.02
C GLY A 196 17.72 1.17 -18.84
N LYS A 197 17.28 0.05 -18.25
CA LYS A 197 17.00 -1.20 -18.97
C LYS A 197 15.64 -1.18 -19.67
N SER A 198 15.42 -2.14 -20.57
CA SER A 198 14.14 -2.30 -21.27
C SER A 198 13.00 -2.69 -20.32
N ASN A 199 11.75 -2.39 -20.69
CA ASN A 199 10.58 -2.78 -19.89
C ASN A 199 10.52 -4.29 -19.67
N GLU A 200 10.90 -5.10 -20.66
CA GLU A 200 10.96 -6.56 -20.51
C GLU A 200 11.97 -6.99 -19.44
N GLU A 201 13.17 -6.40 -19.42
CA GLU A 201 14.19 -6.71 -18.42
C GLU A 201 13.77 -6.28 -17.02
N LYS A 202 13.13 -5.11 -16.88
CA LYS A 202 12.57 -4.64 -15.62
C LYS A 202 11.53 -5.64 -15.08
N VAL A 203 10.57 -6.01 -15.92
CA VAL A 203 9.50 -6.96 -15.56
C VAL A 203 10.09 -8.33 -15.21
N LYS A 204 11.04 -8.86 -16.01
CA LYS A 204 11.75 -10.11 -15.70
C LYS A 204 12.44 -10.05 -14.34
N HIS A 205 13.14 -8.95 -14.05
CA HIS A 205 13.83 -8.77 -12.77
C HIS A 205 12.85 -8.73 -11.59
N LEU A 206 11.72 -8.03 -11.72
CA LEU A 206 10.72 -7.95 -10.66
C LEU A 206 10.00 -9.28 -10.41
N PHE A 207 9.68 -10.04 -11.46
CA PHE A 207 9.13 -11.40 -11.31
C PHE A 207 10.12 -12.36 -10.63
N ALA A 208 11.40 -12.29 -11.00
CA ALA A 208 12.45 -13.09 -10.35
C ALA A 208 12.57 -12.79 -8.84
N ASN A 209 12.16 -11.59 -8.41
CA ASN A 209 12.13 -11.17 -7.00
C ASN A 209 10.73 -11.26 -6.37
N ASN A 210 9.82 -12.06 -6.95
CA ASN A 210 8.47 -12.33 -6.43
C ASN A 210 7.60 -11.09 -6.22
N VAL A 211 7.79 -10.04 -7.01
CA VAL A 211 6.93 -8.85 -6.97
C VAL A 211 5.60 -9.15 -7.65
N SER A 212 4.49 -8.70 -7.05
CA SER A 212 3.16 -8.89 -7.62
C SER A 212 2.98 -8.11 -8.93
N GLU A 213 2.23 -8.67 -9.87
CA GLU A 213 1.93 -8.05 -11.16
C GLU A 213 1.31 -6.65 -11.04
N LYS A 214 0.41 -6.45 -10.08
CA LYS A 214 -0.20 -5.14 -9.80
C LYS A 214 0.88 -4.09 -9.47
N LEU A 215 1.83 -4.43 -8.60
CA LEU A 215 2.92 -3.53 -8.22
C LEU A 215 3.93 -3.34 -9.36
N ILE A 216 4.15 -4.36 -10.20
CA ILE A 216 5.00 -4.23 -11.39
C ILE A 216 4.43 -3.17 -12.33
N ILE A 217 3.15 -3.26 -12.66
CA ILE A 217 2.46 -2.32 -13.55
C ILE A 217 2.49 -0.91 -12.95
N GLU A 218 2.15 -0.79 -11.66
CA GLU A 218 2.06 0.49 -10.97
C GLU A 218 3.41 1.18 -10.81
N MET A 219 4.43 0.49 -10.30
CA MET A 219 5.71 1.09 -9.95
C MET A 219 6.72 1.13 -11.11
N ALA A 220 6.68 0.16 -12.03
CA ALA A 220 7.59 0.14 -13.18
C ALA A 220 7.06 0.93 -14.39
N GLU A 221 5.83 1.45 -14.29
CA GLU A 221 5.13 2.20 -15.34
C GLU A 221 5.07 1.44 -16.68
N VAL A 222 4.84 0.12 -16.59
CA VAL A 222 4.74 -0.76 -17.77
C VAL A 222 3.29 -1.11 -18.06
N ASP A 223 2.99 -1.37 -19.33
CA ASP A 223 1.68 -1.84 -19.74
C ASP A 223 1.51 -3.34 -19.50
N GLN A 224 0.24 -3.78 -19.42
CA GLN A 224 -0.12 -5.19 -19.27
C GLN A 224 0.49 -6.07 -20.38
N GLY A 225 0.67 -5.54 -21.59
CA GLY A 225 1.24 -6.29 -22.71
C GLY A 225 2.69 -6.70 -22.47
N ALA A 226 3.51 -5.82 -21.89
CA ALA A 226 4.88 -6.13 -21.50
C ALA A 226 4.94 -7.23 -20.42
N VAL A 227 4.03 -7.18 -19.44
CA VAL A 227 3.92 -8.19 -18.38
C VAL A 227 3.55 -9.56 -18.93
N ASP A 228 2.51 -9.62 -19.77
CA ASP A 228 2.04 -10.85 -20.39
C ASP A 228 3.09 -11.48 -21.31
N GLY A 229 3.82 -10.65 -22.06
CA GLY A 229 4.91 -11.08 -22.93
C GLY A 229 6.03 -11.77 -22.15
N VAL A 230 6.48 -11.15 -21.05
CA VAL A 230 7.49 -11.73 -20.18
C VAL A 230 7.01 -13.02 -19.52
N LYS A 231 5.76 -13.08 -19.05
CA LYS A 231 5.19 -14.28 -18.44
C LYS A 231 5.18 -15.47 -19.40
N LYS A 232 4.79 -15.23 -20.65
CA LYS A 232 4.85 -16.25 -21.72
C LYS A 232 6.28 -16.70 -22.00
N ALA A 233 7.24 -15.78 -22.03
CA ALA A 233 8.65 -16.11 -22.21
C ALA A 233 9.17 -16.98 -21.06
N ILE A 234 8.86 -16.63 -19.80
CA ILE A 234 9.23 -17.41 -18.61
C ILE A 234 8.59 -18.80 -18.65
N GLU A 235 7.31 -18.91 -19.01
CA GLU A 235 6.63 -20.21 -19.14
C GLU A 235 7.28 -21.10 -20.22
N ALA A 236 7.65 -20.51 -21.36
CA ALA A 236 8.34 -21.22 -22.44
C ALA A 236 9.74 -21.71 -21.99
N GLU A 237 10.50 -20.87 -21.29
CA GLU A 237 11.81 -21.25 -20.73
C GLU A 237 11.67 -22.39 -19.70
N LEU A 238 10.64 -22.37 -18.85
CA LEU A 238 10.38 -23.43 -17.88
C LEU A 238 10.04 -24.77 -18.56
N LYS A 239 9.18 -24.74 -19.59
CA LYS A 239 8.82 -25.92 -20.38
C LYS A 239 10.04 -26.52 -21.09
N GLU A 240 10.89 -25.67 -21.66
CA GLU A 240 12.12 -26.13 -22.30
C GLU A 240 13.09 -26.76 -21.29
N LYS A 241 13.22 -26.16 -20.10
CA LYS A 241 14.03 -26.74 -19.02
C LYS A 241 13.50 -28.11 -18.59
N GLN A 242 12.18 -28.27 -18.45
CA GLN A 242 11.56 -29.57 -18.15
C GLN A 242 11.85 -30.61 -19.24
N ARG A 243 11.71 -30.23 -20.52
CA ARG A 243 12.04 -31.12 -21.65
C ARG A 243 13.49 -31.59 -21.60
N LEU A 244 14.43 -30.69 -21.30
CA LEU A 244 15.85 -31.03 -21.20
C LEU A 244 16.16 -31.92 -19.98
N GLU A 245 15.47 -31.72 -18.85
CA GLU A 245 15.58 -32.59 -17.67
C GLU A 245 15.01 -33.98 -17.95
N GLU A 246 13.88 -34.07 -18.67
CA GLU A 246 13.29 -35.33 -19.12
C GLU A 246 14.20 -36.07 -20.12
N GLU A 247 14.78 -35.36 -21.10
CA GLU A 247 15.72 -35.92 -22.07
C GLU A 247 17.00 -36.41 -21.38
N ALA A 248 17.53 -35.64 -20.43
CA ALA A 248 18.69 -36.06 -19.65
C ALA A 248 18.38 -37.26 -18.73
N ALA A 249 17.17 -37.32 -18.17
CA ALA A 249 16.72 -38.47 -17.39
C ALA A 249 16.51 -39.71 -18.27
N ALA A 250 15.96 -39.55 -19.47
CA ALA A 250 15.81 -40.61 -20.46
C ALA A 250 17.17 -41.15 -20.90
N ARG A 251 18.13 -40.27 -21.24
CA ARG A 251 19.49 -40.69 -21.60
C ARG A 251 20.19 -41.42 -20.46
N LYS A 252 20.05 -40.95 -19.22
CA LYS A 252 20.59 -41.66 -18.03
C LYS A 252 19.97 -43.04 -17.85
N LYS A 253 18.67 -43.18 -18.13
CA LYS A 253 17.97 -44.46 -18.07
C LYS A 253 18.43 -45.41 -19.17
N GLU A 254 18.67 -44.90 -20.38
CA GLU A 254 19.20 -45.66 -21.51
C GLU A 254 20.66 -46.10 -21.27
N GLU A 255 21.51 -45.18 -20.77
CA GLU A 255 22.89 -45.49 -20.38
C GLU A 255 22.95 -46.55 -19.26
N ALA A 256 22.06 -46.47 -18.28
CA ALA A 256 21.95 -47.48 -17.22
C ALA A 256 21.36 -48.82 -17.72
N ALA A 257 20.57 -48.82 -18.80
CA ALA A 257 20.02 -50.04 -19.38
C ALA A 257 21.08 -50.87 -20.12
N GLY A 258 22.22 -50.27 -20.50
CA GLY A 258 23.27 -50.93 -21.27
C GLY A 258 22.90 -51.10 -22.76
N PRO A 259 23.81 -51.63 -23.58
CA PRO A 259 23.56 -51.84 -25.01
C PRO A 259 22.35 -52.77 -25.26
N PRO A 260 21.58 -52.54 -26.34
CA PRO A 260 20.54 -53.46 -26.77
C PRO A 260 21.17 -54.80 -27.19
N LEU A 261 20.40 -55.89 -27.06
CA LEU A 261 20.86 -57.27 -27.25
C LEU A 261 21.59 -57.47 -28.60
N GLU A 262 21.09 -56.83 -29.66
CA GLU A 262 21.61 -56.93 -31.02
C GLU A 262 22.94 -56.21 -31.23
N GLU A 263 23.30 -55.29 -30.33
CA GLU A 263 24.56 -54.53 -30.38
C GLU A 263 25.64 -55.13 -29.47
N ILE A 264 25.33 -56.16 -28.68
CA ILE A 264 26.28 -56.85 -27.83
C ILE A 264 27.16 -57.76 -28.71
N PRO A 265 28.48 -57.52 -28.79
CA PRO A 265 29.39 -58.41 -29.49
C PRO A 265 29.36 -59.84 -28.92
N PRO A 266 29.52 -60.90 -29.74
CA PRO A 266 29.44 -62.29 -29.27
C PRO A 266 30.38 -62.61 -28.10
N ASP A 267 31.58 -62.05 -28.08
CA ASP A 267 32.55 -62.19 -26.98
C ASP A 267 32.03 -61.56 -25.68
N GLN A 268 31.46 -60.35 -25.74
CA GLN A 268 30.86 -59.68 -24.58
C GLN A 268 29.55 -60.35 -24.13
N MET A 269 28.79 -60.92 -25.07
CA MET A 269 27.57 -61.67 -24.79
C MET A 269 27.87 -62.86 -23.86
N LEU A 270 28.92 -63.61 -24.17
CA LEU A 270 29.37 -64.75 -23.36
C LEU A 270 29.83 -64.31 -21.97
N GLU A 271 30.61 -63.22 -21.87
CA GLU A 271 31.03 -62.65 -20.58
C GLU A 271 29.83 -62.23 -19.71
N TYR A 272 28.81 -61.58 -20.30
CA TYR A 272 27.60 -61.19 -19.58
C TYR A 272 26.75 -62.39 -19.17
N ILE A 273 26.62 -63.43 -20.01
CA ILE A 273 25.87 -64.65 -19.68
C ILE A 273 26.56 -65.44 -18.56
N GLU A 274 27.89 -65.54 -18.57
CA GLU A 274 28.66 -66.17 -17.50
C GLU A 274 28.48 -65.42 -16.17
N ALA A 275 28.58 -64.08 -16.19
CA ALA A 275 28.35 -63.25 -15.02
C ALA A 275 26.91 -63.37 -14.47
N ILE A 276 25.90 -63.45 -15.36
CA ILE A 276 24.51 -63.70 -14.96
C ILE A 276 24.36 -65.05 -14.28
N ARG A 277 24.97 -66.12 -14.82
CA ARG A 277 24.90 -67.46 -14.23
C ARG A 277 25.56 -67.52 -12.86
N GLU A 278 26.72 -66.86 -12.70
CA GLU A 278 27.36 -66.70 -11.39
C GLU A 278 26.40 -66.00 -10.40
N ILE A 279 25.74 -64.91 -10.80
CA ILE A 279 24.78 -64.20 -9.94
C ILE A 279 23.56 -65.08 -9.58
N LEU A 280 23.05 -65.87 -10.52
CA LEU A 280 21.93 -66.80 -10.29
C LEU A 280 22.29 -67.95 -9.36
N GLU A 281 23.56 -68.33 -9.26
CA GLU A 281 24.04 -69.28 -8.24
C GLU A 281 24.05 -68.67 -6.83
N PHE A 282 24.21 -67.35 -6.72
CA PHE A 282 24.22 -66.63 -5.44
C PHE A 282 22.83 -66.28 -4.90
N SER A 283 21.83 -66.04 -5.75
CA SER A 283 20.47 -65.70 -5.32
C SER A 283 19.40 -66.16 -6.30
N ASP A 284 18.27 -66.65 -5.76
CA ASP A 284 17.06 -67.04 -6.50
C ASP A 284 15.98 -65.94 -6.47
N LYS A 285 16.22 -64.82 -5.77
CA LYS A 285 15.28 -63.70 -5.67
C LYS A 285 15.53 -62.70 -6.78
N GLU A 286 14.54 -62.54 -7.67
CA GLU A 286 14.58 -61.60 -8.80
C GLU A 286 15.10 -60.21 -8.42
N LYS A 287 14.63 -59.66 -7.29
CA LYS A 287 15.06 -58.33 -6.84
C LYS A 287 16.55 -58.26 -6.53
N ASP A 288 17.12 -59.30 -5.92
CA ASP A 288 18.53 -59.34 -5.55
C ASP A 288 19.39 -59.59 -6.80
N ILE A 289 18.92 -60.46 -7.72
CA ILE A 289 19.55 -60.70 -9.03
C ILE A 289 19.65 -59.39 -9.84
N ARG A 290 18.55 -58.65 -9.97
CA ARG A 290 18.53 -57.38 -10.72
C ARG A 290 19.51 -56.35 -10.15
N VAL A 291 19.60 -56.23 -8.82
CA VAL A 291 20.54 -55.31 -8.15
C VAL A 291 21.98 -55.74 -8.38
N MET A 292 22.28 -57.03 -8.30
CA MET A 292 23.63 -57.55 -8.52
C MET A 292 24.05 -57.40 -9.99
N CYS A 293 23.16 -57.68 -10.94
CA CYS A 293 23.43 -57.48 -12.36
C CYS A 293 23.64 -56.00 -12.71
N GLU A 294 22.88 -55.08 -12.11
CA GLU A 294 23.07 -53.63 -12.26
C GLU A 294 24.44 -53.19 -11.70
N GLN A 295 24.87 -53.70 -10.55
CA GLN A 295 26.19 -53.42 -9.97
C GLN A 295 27.34 -53.97 -10.82
N SER A 296 27.11 -55.06 -11.55
CA SER A 296 28.08 -55.69 -12.46
C SER A 296 28.02 -55.11 -13.88
N ALA A 297 27.27 -54.03 -14.11
CA ALA A 297 27.10 -53.38 -15.41
C ALA A 297 26.60 -54.32 -16.52
N ILE A 298 25.77 -55.30 -16.14
CA ILE A 298 25.17 -56.26 -17.07
C ILE A 298 23.96 -55.58 -17.76
N PRO A 299 23.85 -55.63 -19.10
CA PRO A 299 22.75 -55.01 -19.82
C PRO A 299 21.38 -55.50 -19.34
N THR A 300 20.46 -54.56 -19.10
CA THR A 300 19.12 -54.85 -18.59
C THR A 300 18.34 -55.80 -19.51
N SER A 301 18.56 -55.70 -20.83
CA SER A 301 18.00 -56.61 -21.84
C SER A 301 18.34 -58.07 -21.57
N LEU A 302 19.58 -58.38 -21.17
CA LEU A 302 20.02 -59.72 -20.82
C LEU A 302 19.50 -60.15 -19.45
N VAL A 303 19.45 -59.23 -18.47
CA VAL A 303 18.88 -59.50 -17.15
C VAL A 303 17.39 -59.87 -17.26
N ASP A 304 16.63 -59.17 -18.11
CA ASP A 304 15.21 -59.44 -18.34
C ASP A 304 14.97 -60.82 -18.97
N ILE A 305 15.82 -61.22 -19.92
CA ILE A 305 15.79 -62.56 -20.54
C ILE A 305 16.16 -63.62 -19.51
N ALA A 306 17.22 -63.42 -18.73
CA ALA A 306 17.67 -64.38 -17.73
C ALA A 306 16.61 -64.65 -16.64
N VAL A 307 15.85 -63.62 -16.25
CA VAL A 307 14.79 -63.73 -15.24
C VAL A 307 13.49 -64.31 -15.81
N SER A 308 13.12 -63.92 -17.04
CA SER A 308 11.79 -64.23 -17.60
C SER A 308 11.78 -65.45 -18.52
N GLU A 309 12.88 -65.70 -19.23
CA GLU A 309 13.00 -66.66 -20.32
C GLU A 309 14.38 -67.36 -20.31
N PRO A 310 14.68 -68.19 -19.28
CA PRO A 310 16.01 -68.80 -19.11
C PRO A 310 16.42 -69.68 -20.29
N GLU A 311 15.48 -70.34 -20.96
CA GLU A 311 15.77 -71.15 -22.17
C GLU A 311 16.31 -70.30 -23.33
N LYS A 312 15.89 -69.03 -23.45
CA LYS A 312 16.40 -68.11 -24.47
C LYS A 312 17.82 -67.63 -24.16
N LEU A 313 18.21 -67.58 -22.89
CA LEU A 313 19.57 -67.26 -22.49
C LEU A 313 20.56 -68.33 -23.01
N ASP A 314 20.15 -69.60 -22.96
CA ASP A 314 20.94 -70.73 -23.48
C ASP A 314 21.03 -70.75 -25.02
N GLU A 315 20.00 -70.23 -25.71
CA GLU A 315 20.03 -70.05 -27.17
C GLU A 315 21.01 -68.95 -27.56
N LEU A 316 21.00 -67.81 -26.86
CA LEU A 316 21.92 -66.69 -27.09
C LEU A 316 23.39 -67.08 -26.83
N GLU A 317 23.65 -67.89 -25.83
CA GLU A 317 24.99 -68.43 -25.55
C GLU A 317 25.50 -69.27 -26.74
N LYS A 318 24.68 -70.21 -27.23
CA LYS A 318 25.06 -71.07 -28.37
C LYS A 318 25.26 -70.27 -29.66
N GLU A 319 24.42 -69.27 -29.90
CA GLU A 319 24.57 -68.39 -31.07
C GLU A 319 25.84 -67.54 -30.99
N ALA A 320 26.29 -67.17 -29.79
CA ALA A 320 27.51 -66.42 -29.57
C ALA A 320 28.80 -67.29 -29.63
N GLU A 321 28.72 -68.60 -29.32
CA GLU A 321 29.84 -69.55 -29.41
C GLU A 321 30.23 -69.94 -30.85
N GLY A 322 29.30 -69.83 -31.81
CA GLY A 322 29.52 -70.10 -33.23
C GLY A 322 29.06 -71.46 -33.73
#